data_AF-W9CBU2-F1
#
_entry.id   AF-W9CBU2-F1
#
_cell.length_a   1.000
_cell.length_b   1.000
_cell.length_c   1.000
_cell.angle_alpha   90.00
_cell.angle_beta   90.00
_cell.angle_gamma   90.00
#
_symmetry.space_group_name_H-M   'P 1'
#
loop_
_entity.id
_entity.type
_entity.pdbx_description
1 polymer ?
#
loop_
_entity_poly.entity_id
_entity_poly.type
_entity_poly.pdbx_seq_one_letter_code
_entity_poly.pdbx_strand_id
1 'polypeptide(L)'
;MSNSRPGNRRSVVVFCSIIIFILLGLGFEYRYSYLDHQSLFPAFGKSTLSWMATSSTFWAAFAPLLAAAVPRCPPSELSGKAISKTIGKRRAVDHIVMNEKDIETMRRSHTWFVDQLMQNAPKLEYKKGTSRIVTSAGGDYFPPLLVSLRFLRRTGSTLPVEVFLATPDEYEPLLCEAILPSLNAKCLIISDIIDQHDLPFSLSGYQLKAFAILFSSFESVLFLDADNFPI
;
A
#
# COMPACT_ATOMS: atom_id res chain seq x y z
N MET A 1 -11.89 14.68 73.73
CA MET A 1 -12.68 14.45 72.50
C MET A 1 -12.06 15.23 71.36
N SER A 2 -11.93 14.57 70.21
CA SER A 2 -11.03 14.88 69.09
C SER A 2 -11.23 16.26 68.47
N ASN A 3 -10.10 16.89 68.13
CA ASN A 3 -9.95 18.19 67.48
C ASN A 3 -9.79 17.97 65.97
N SER A 4 -10.76 18.36 65.14
CA SER A 4 -10.66 18.27 63.67
C SER A 4 -10.55 19.66 63.05
N ARG A 5 -9.32 20.06 62.68
CA ARG A 5 -9.01 21.32 61.99
C ARG A 5 -9.36 21.24 60.49
N PRO A 6 -10.04 22.24 59.88
CA PRO A 6 -10.40 22.26 58.47
C PRO A 6 -9.28 22.85 57.58
N GLY A 7 -8.01 22.55 57.88
CA GLY A 7 -6.84 23.13 57.20
C GLY A 7 -6.20 22.27 56.10
N ASN A 8 -6.34 20.95 56.16
CA ASN A 8 -5.55 20.06 55.29
C ASN A 8 -6.14 19.80 53.90
N ARG A 9 -7.46 19.97 53.70
CA ARG A 9 -8.10 19.53 52.45
C ARG A 9 -7.80 20.45 51.26
N ARG A 10 -7.64 21.76 51.50
CA ARG A 10 -7.26 22.73 50.44
C ARG A 10 -5.79 22.58 50.05
N SER A 11 -4.89 22.40 51.01
CA SER A 11 -3.46 22.20 50.72
C SER A 11 -3.22 20.91 49.95
N VAL A 12 -3.89 19.80 50.29
CA VAL A 12 -3.75 18.53 49.56
C VAL A 12 -4.20 18.65 48.09
N VAL A 13 -5.30 19.36 47.81
CA VAL A 13 -5.77 19.56 46.42
C VAL A 13 -4.79 20.40 45.61
N VAL A 14 -4.20 21.43 46.21
CA VAL A 14 -3.17 22.26 45.55
C VAL A 14 -1.91 21.45 45.26
N PHE A 15 -1.43 20.65 46.21
CA PHE A 15 -0.28 19.78 46.01
C PHE A 15 -0.51 18.70 44.94
N CYS A 16 -1.68 18.05 44.91
CA CYS A 16 -2.03 17.09 43.86
C CYS A 16 -2.10 17.74 42.47
N SER A 17 -2.63 18.96 42.38
CA SER A 17 -2.69 19.70 41.11
C SER A 17 -1.30 20.04 40.59
N ILE A 18 -0.39 20.49 41.47
CA ILE A 18 1.02 20.78 41.11
C ILE A 18 1.74 19.51 40.63
N ILE A 19 1.56 18.38 41.32
CA ILE A 19 2.16 17.11 40.91
C ILE A 19 1.64 16.67 39.53
N ILE A 20 0.35 16.81 39.25
CA ILE A 20 -0.22 16.50 37.93
C ILE A 20 0.36 17.40 36.85
N PHE A 21 0.50 18.71 37.10
CA PHE A 21 1.15 19.62 36.16
C PHE A 21 2.62 19.29 35.91
N ILE A 22 3.36 18.87 36.95
CA ILE A 22 4.75 18.41 36.81
C ILE A 22 4.81 17.11 36.00
N LEU A 23 3.94 16.14 36.26
CA LEU A 23 3.90 14.88 35.50
C LEU A 23 3.48 15.09 34.04
N LEU A 24 2.54 16.00 33.78
CA LEU A 24 2.17 16.41 32.42
C LEU A 24 3.31 17.17 31.73
N GLY A 25 4.00 18.06 32.44
CA GLY A 25 5.16 18.80 31.94
C GLY A 25 6.33 17.88 31.60
N LEU A 26 6.67 16.95 32.50
CA LEU A 26 7.71 15.93 32.27
C LEU A 26 7.30 14.96 31.15
N GLY A 27 6.02 14.57 31.06
CA GLY A 27 5.51 13.78 29.94
C GLY A 27 5.55 14.53 28.61
N PHE A 28 5.30 15.84 28.63
CA PHE A 28 5.37 16.70 27.46
C PHE A 28 6.83 16.92 27.02
N GLU A 29 7.75 17.20 27.95
CA GLU A 29 9.19 17.31 27.65
C GLU A 29 9.78 15.97 27.20
N TYR A 30 9.39 14.85 27.80
CA TYR A 30 9.83 13.52 27.35
C TYR A 30 9.34 13.23 25.93
N ARG A 31 8.07 13.56 25.62
CA ARG A 31 7.52 13.44 24.26
C ARG A 31 8.17 14.40 23.28
N TYR A 32 8.50 15.62 23.71
CA TYR A 32 9.18 16.62 22.90
C TYR A 32 10.63 16.18 22.59
N SER A 33 11.36 15.69 23.59
CA SER A 33 12.72 15.18 23.45
C SER A 33 12.79 13.88 22.63
N TYR A 34 11.79 12.99 22.75
CA TYR A 34 11.67 11.80 21.90
C TYR A 34 11.42 12.15 20.42
N LEU A 35 10.67 13.22 20.15
CA LEU A 35 10.45 13.72 18.78
C LEU A 35 11.64 14.51 18.23
N ASP A 36 12.39 15.23 19.07
CA ASP A 36 13.54 16.06 18.66
C ASP A 36 14.81 15.23 18.38
N HIS A 37 14.93 14.02 18.93
CA HIS A 37 16.08 13.14 18.66
C HIS A 37 16.03 12.44 17.29
N GLN A 38 15.11 12.83 16.40
CA GLN A 38 15.06 12.41 14.99
C GLN A 38 16.12 13.12 14.11
N SER A 39 17.07 13.85 14.70
CA SER A 39 18.21 14.50 14.04
C SER A 39 19.31 13.53 13.54
N LEU A 40 19.09 12.20 13.63
CA LEU A 40 19.96 11.18 13.03
C LEU A 40 19.74 10.98 11.53
N PHE A 41 18.72 11.60 10.96
CA PHE A 41 18.45 11.53 9.53
C PHE A 41 18.86 12.85 8.87
N PRO A 42 19.78 12.83 7.89
CA PRO A 42 20.09 14.04 7.14
C PRO A 42 18.78 14.60 6.54
N ALA A 43 18.70 15.92 6.37
CA ALA A 43 17.59 16.53 5.65
C ALA A 43 17.54 15.95 4.24
N PHE A 44 16.67 14.95 4.03
CA PHE A 44 16.55 14.31 2.74
C PHE A 44 15.83 15.27 1.81
N GLY A 45 16.54 15.68 0.74
CA GLY A 45 15.95 16.46 -0.33
C GLY A 45 14.82 15.66 -0.96
N LYS A 46 13.72 16.36 -1.29
CA LYS A 46 12.57 15.80 -2.01
C LYS A 46 13.04 14.77 -3.04
N SER A 47 12.60 13.52 -2.89
CA SER A 47 12.92 12.42 -3.79
C SER A 47 12.73 12.84 -5.24
N THR A 48 13.83 13.03 -5.95
CA THR A 48 13.86 13.29 -7.39
C THR A 48 13.76 11.95 -8.11
N LEU A 49 12.63 11.24 -7.95
CA LEU A 49 12.31 10.06 -8.74
C LEU A 49 12.00 10.48 -10.19
N SER A 50 13.07 10.77 -10.93
CA SER A 50 13.07 11.30 -12.31
C SER A 50 12.38 10.39 -13.33
N TRP A 51 12.05 9.14 -13.00
CA TRP A 51 11.52 8.17 -13.96
C TRP A 51 9.99 7.99 -13.92
N MET A 52 9.29 8.45 -12.89
CA MET A 52 7.82 8.35 -12.81
C MET A 52 7.09 9.65 -13.14
N ALA A 53 7.77 10.81 -13.14
CA ALA A 53 7.17 12.08 -13.55
C ALA A 53 6.87 12.14 -15.07
N THR A 54 7.21 11.10 -15.83
CA THR A 54 6.95 10.99 -17.26
C THR A 54 5.57 10.42 -17.53
N SER A 55 4.79 11.11 -18.36
CA SER A 55 3.53 10.63 -18.91
C SER A 55 3.67 9.21 -19.46
N SER A 56 2.90 8.25 -18.94
CA SER A 56 2.92 6.89 -19.46
C SER A 56 2.10 6.82 -20.74
N THR A 57 2.76 6.56 -21.87
CA THR A 57 2.08 6.36 -23.16
C THR A 57 1.21 5.11 -23.15
N PHE A 58 1.62 4.10 -22.37
CA PHE A 58 0.78 2.94 -22.07
C PHE A 58 -0.53 3.34 -21.40
N TRP A 59 -0.46 4.11 -20.31
CA TRP A 59 -1.68 4.49 -19.55
C TRP A 59 -2.63 5.34 -20.40
N ALA A 60 -2.09 6.31 -21.16
CA ALA A 60 -2.88 7.15 -22.05
C ALA A 60 -3.70 6.35 -23.09
N ALA A 61 -3.20 5.18 -23.53
CA ALA A 61 -3.90 4.29 -24.46
C ALA A 61 -4.77 3.25 -23.75
N PHE A 62 -4.33 2.73 -22.60
CA PHE A 62 -5.00 1.65 -21.88
C PHE A 62 -6.22 2.13 -21.09
N ALA A 63 -6.10 3.28 -20.43
CA ALA A 63 -7.10 3.76 -19.49
C ALA A 63 -8.48 4.09 -20.15
N PRO A 64 -8.54 4.66 -21.36
CA PRO A 64 -9.81 4.81 -22.09
C PRO A 64 -10.49 3.47 -22.42
N LEU A 65 -9.72 2.42 -22.74
CA LEU A 65 -10.25 1.08 -23.00
C LEU A 65 -10.85 0.49 -21.72
N LEU A 66 -10.16 0.64 -20.60
CA LEU A 66 -10.64 0.18 -19.29
C LEU A 66 -11.92 0.90 -18.88
N ALA A 67 -11.97 2.23 -19.05
CA ALA A 67 -13.16 3.04 -18.73
C ALA A 67 -14.35 2.67 -19.63
N ALA A 68 -14.13 2.43 -20.92
CA ALA A 68 -15.18 1.99 -21.84
C ALA A 68 -15.72 0.58 -21.50
N ALA A 69 -14.87 -0.27 -20.91
CA ALA A 69 -15.20 -1.64 -20.50
C ALA A 69 -15.89 -1.74 -19.13
N VAL A 70 -16.19 -0.63 -18.46
CA VAL A 70 -16.86 -0.67 -17.15
C VAL A 70 -18.23 -1.35 -17.26
N PRO A 71 -18.48 -2.46 -16.54
CA PRO A 71 -19.77 -3.14 -16.57
C PRO A 71 -20.88 -2.25 -16.04
N ARG A 72 -21.98 -2.13 -16.79
CA ARG A 72 -23.15 -1.32 -16.41
C ARG A 72 -24.17 -2.15 -15.62
N CYS A 73 -23.74 -2.65 -14.46
CA CYS A 73 -24.57 -3.40 -13.53
C CYS A 73 -24.16 -3.10 -12.08
N PRO A 74 -25.02 -3.39 -11.08
CA PRO A 74 -24.67 -3.23 -9.68
C PRO A 74 -23.48 -4.12 -9.26
N PRO A 75 -22.73 -3.73 -8.21
CA PRO A 75 -21.72 -4.60 -7.61
C PRO A 75 -22.33 -5.92 -7.10
N SER A 76 -21.53 -6.99 -7.07
CA SER A 76 -21.94 -8.26 -6.48
C SER A 76 -22.19 -8.15 -4.99
N GLU A 77 -23.16 -8.91 -4.48
CA GLU A 77 -23.38 -9.04 -3.04
C GLU A 77 -22.66 -10.28 -2.48
N LEU A 78 -22.27 -10.22 -1.21
CA LEU A 78 -21.69 -11.37 -0.51
C LEU A 78 -22.76 -11.99 0.39
N SER A 79 -23.14 -13.24 0.12
CA SER A 79 -24.03 -14.03 0.98
C SER A 79 -23.37 -14.52 2.27
N GLY A 80 -22.04 -14.46 2.34
CA GLY A 80 -21.28 -14.91 3.49
C GLY A 80 -19.78 -14.67 3.33
N LYS A 81 -19.03 -14.92 4.41
CA LYS A 81 -17.56 -14.92 4.37
C LYS A 81 -17.06 -16.32 4.03
N ALA A 82 -16.03 -16.41 3.20
CA ALA A 82 -15.30 -17.65 3.03
C ALA A 82 -14.71 -18.06 4.39
N ILE A 83 -15.06 -19.26 4.86
CA ILE A 83 -14.55 -19.80 6.11
C ILE A 83 -13.39 -20.73 5.77
N SER A 84 -12.19 -20.39 6.27
CA SER A 84 -11.06 -21.32 6.26
C SER A 84 -11.38 -22.46 7.22
N LYS A 85 -11.92 -23.57 6.68
CA LYS A 85 -12.11 -24.83 7.40
C LYS A 85 -11.09 -25.83 6.91
N THR A 86 -10.70 -26.73 7.81
CA THR A 86 -9.72 -27.81 7.62
C THR A 86 -9.82 -28.44 6.24
N ILE A 87 -8.67 -28.62 5.58
CA ILE A 87 -8.53 -29.21 4.25
C ILE A 87 -9.20 -30.59 4.24
N GLY A 88 -10.43 -30.62 3.72
CA GLY A 88 -11.21 -31.81 3.41
C GLY A 88 -11.88 -31.60 2.07
N LYS A 89 -12.34 -32.68 1.42
CA LYS A 89 -12.97 -32.69 0.08
C LYS A 89 -14.33 -31.97 0.03
N ARG A 90 -14.43 -30.72 0.48
CA ARG A 90 -15.62 -29.90 0.32
C ARG A 90 -15.36 -28.89 -0.79
N ARG A 91 -16.28 -28.88 -1.76
CA ARG A 91 -16.32 -27.87 -2.82
C ARG A 91 -16.40 -26.48 -2.18
N ALA A 92 -15.60 -25.54 -2.66
CA ALA A 92 -15.69 -24.15 -2.25
C ALA A 92 -17.14 -23.67 -2.47
N VAL A 93 -17.74 -23.11 -1.42
CA VAL A 93 -19.09 -22.55 -1.50
C VAL A 93 -18.99 -21.23 -2.26
N ASP A 94 -19.85 -21.06 -3.27
CA ASP A 94 -19.98 -19.77 -3.94
C ASP A 94 -20.76 -18.83 -3.02
N HIS A 95 -20.07 -17.79 -2.55
CA HIS A 95 -20.67 -16.75 -1.71
C HIS A 95 -21.04 -15.50 -2.50
N ILE A 96 -20.73 -15.45 -3.80
CA ILE A 96 -20.98 -14.30 -4.65
C ILE A 96 -22.42 -14.42 -5.16
N VAL A 97 -23.23 -13.42 -4.82
CA VAL A 97 -24.62 -13.33 -5.26
C VAL A 97 -24.70 -12.28 -6.35
N MET A 98 -25.12 -12.73 -7.53
CA MET A 98 -25.38 -11.90 -8.69
C MET A 98 -26.45 -12.57 -9.54
N ASN A 99 -27.38 -11.80 -10.11
CA ASN A 99 -28.38 -12.37 -11.01
C ASN A 99 -27.76 -12.67 -12.39
N GLU A 100 -28.37 -13.60 -13.14
CA GLU A 100 -27.83 -14.06 -14.43
C GLU A 100 -27.67 -12.93 -15.45
N LYS A 101 -28.55 -11.92 -15.43
CA LYS A 101 -28.50 -10.78 -16.35
C LYS A 101 -27.28 -9.89 -16.08
N ASP A 102 -26.92 -9.70 -14.82
CA ASP A 102 -25.74 -8.94 -14.41
C ASP A 102 -24.46 -9.72 -14.73
N ILE A 103 -24.47 -11.04 -14.49
CA ILE A 103 -23.36 -11.93 -14.91
C ILE A 103 -23.11 -11.82 -16.42
N GLU A 104 -24.17 -11.85 -17.23
CA GLU A 104 -24.04 -11.73 -18.67
C GLU A 104 -23.61 -10.31 -19.12
N THR A 105 -23.93 -9.29 -18.32
CA THR A 105 -23.43 -7.93 -18.54
C THR A 105 -21.93 -7.85 -18.25
N MET A 106 -21.48 -8.43 -17.12
CA MET A 106 -20.06 -8.54 -16.78
C MET A 106 -19.29 -9.30 -17.86
N ARG A 107 -19.82 -10.44 -18.32
CA ARG A 107 -19.20 -11.29 -19.36
C ARG A 107 -19.02 -10.50 -20.65
N ARG A 108 -20.07 -9.84 -21.16
CA ARG A 108 -19.98 -9.04 -22.39
C ARG A 108 -18.97 -7.91 -22.28
N SER A 109 -18.95 -7.21 -21.15
CA SER A 109 -17.97 -6.13 -20.89
C SER A 109 -16.53 -6.66 -20.92
N HIS A 110 -16.29 -7.78 -20.24
CA HIS A 110 -14.99 -8.42 -20.19
C HIS A 110 -14.55 -8.94 -21.56
N THR A 111 -15.42 -9.65 -22.28
CA THR A 111 -15.13 -10.15 -23.64
C THR A 111 -14.75 -9.00 -24.57
N TRP A 112 -15.54 -7.91 -24.57
CA TRP A 112 -15.23 -6.75 -25.39
C TRP A 112 -13.85 -6.16 -25.04
N PHE A 113 -13.53 -6.01 -23.76
CA PHE A 113 -12.24 -5.49 -23.31
C PHE A 113 -11.06 -6.37 -23.78
N VAL A 114 -11.18 -7.69 -23.59
CA VAL A 114 -10.18 -8.66 -24.04
C VAL A 114 -10.01 -8.61 -25.55
N ASP A 115 -11.11 -8.54 -26.31
CA ASP A 115 -11.06 -8.45 -27.77
C ASP A 115 -10.35 -7.18 -28.24
N GLN A 116 -10.56 -6.03 -27.58
CA GLN A 116 -9.83 -4.79 -27.89
C GLN A 116 -8.33 -4.95 -27.64
N LEU A 117 -7.94 -5.56 -26.51
CA LEU A 117 -6.53 -5.80 -26.19
C LEU A 117 -5.88 -6.80 -27.15
N MET A 118 -6.59 -7.86 -27.56
CA MET A 118 -6.06 -8.84 -28.51
C MET A 118 -5.84 -8.26 -29.90
N GLN A 119 -6.64 -7.26 -30.30
CA GLN A 119 -6.50 -6.59 -31.59
C GLN A 119 -5.35 -5.58 -31.57
N ASN A 120 -5.28 -4.72 -30.56
CA ASN A 120 -4.29 -3.64 -30.49
C ASN A 120 -3.92 -3.34 -29.02
N ALA A 121 -3.21 -4.25 -28.37
CA ALA A 121 -2.73 -4.04 -27.01
C ALA A 121 -1.82 -2.80 -26.93
N PRO A 122 -2.07 -1.86 -26.00
CA PRO A 122 -1.11 -0.82 -25.68
C PRO A 122 0.24 -1.41 -25.30
N LYS A 123 1.32 -0.81 -25.82
CA LYS A 123 2.67 -1.31 -25.57
C LYS A 123 3.10 -0.97 -24.15
N LEU A 124 3.50 -1.99 -23.39
CA LEU A 124 4.07 -1.82 -22.05
C LEU A 124 5.44 -1.13 -22.11
N GLU A 125 5.70 -0.30 -21.10
CA GLU A 125 6.93 0.47 -20.95
C GLU A 125 7.88 -0.23 -19.97
N TYR A 126 8.88 -0.94 -20.49
CA TYR A 126 9.86 -1.64 -19.67
C TYR A 126 11.26 -1.61 -20.29
N LYS A 127 12.27 -1.91 -19.47
CA LYS A 127 13.66 -2.05 -19.90
C LYS A 127 13.92 -3.49 -20.37
N LYS A 128 14.26 -3.66 -21.65
CA LYS A 128 14.62 -4.98 -22.21
C LYS A 128 15.81 -5.61 -21.47
N GLY A 129 15.82 -6.93 -21.37
CA GLY A 129 16.81 -7.76 -20.71
C GLY A 129 16.78 -7.70 -19.18
N THR A 130 15.73 -7.14 -18.57
CA THR A 130 15.65 -7.01 -17.10
C THR A 130 14.71 -8.01 -16.46
N SER A 131 15.18 -8.70 -15.43
CA SER A 131 14.38 -9.66 -14.64
C SER A 131 14.49 -9.33 -13.15
N ARG A 132 13.37 -9.02 -12.49
CA ARG A 132 13.35 -8.37 -11.17
C ARG A 132 12.10 -8.72 -10.38
N ILE A 133 12.07 -8.27 -9.12
CA ILE A 133 10.97 -8.51 -8.20
C ILE A 133 10.10 -7.25 -8.11
N VAL A 134 8.78 -7.45 -8.09
CA VAL A 134 7.79 -6.39 -7.89
C VAL A 134 6.93 -6.77 -6.69
N THR A 135 6.62 -5.80 -5.84
CA THR A 135 5.70 -5.96 -4.72
C THR A 135 4.85 -4.70 -4.59
N SER A 136 3.73 -4.83 -3.90
CA SER A 136 2.93 -3.69 -3.45
C SER A 136 2.88 -3.67 -1.92
N ALA A 137 3.10 -2.53 -1.29
CA ALA A 137 3.00 -2.37 0.15
C ALA A 137 2.73 -0.91 0.52
N GLY A 138 2.01 -0.69 1.62
CA GLY A 138 1.74 0.61 2.20
C GLY A 138 1.24 0.42 3.63
N GLY A 139 1.46 1.40 4.51
CA GLY A 139 1.01 1.37 5.91
C GLY A 139 1.37 0.06 6.63
N ASP A 140 0.35 -0.67 7.09
CA ASP A 140 0.48 -1.91 7.88
C ASP A 140 1.25 -3.05 7.16
N TYR A 141 1.46 -2.94 5.84
CA TYR A 141 2.22 -3.91 5.06
C TYR A 141 3.72 -3.62 4.99
N PHE A 142 4.20 -2.46 5.47
CA PHE A 142 5.64 -2.19 5.51
C PHE A 142 6.43 -3.08 6.48
N PRO A 143 5.96 -3.35 7.72
CA PRO A 143 6.64 -4.29 8.59
C PRO A 143 6.84 -5.69 7.99
N PRO A 144 5.80 -6.39 7.45
CA PRO A 144 6.01 -7.69 6.82
C PRO A 144 6.89 -7.59 5.57
N LEU A 145 6.76 -6.53 4.76
CA LEU A 145 7.65 -6.30 3.61
C LEU A 145 9.12 -6.25 4.03
N LEU A 146 9.45 -5.51 5.09
CA LEU A 146 10.83 -5.39 5.56
C LEU A 146 11.39 -6.74 6.02
N VAL A 147 10.58 -7.55 6.70
CA VAL A 147 10.96 -8.91 7.09
C VAL A 147 11.16 -9.80 5.87
N SER A 148 10.22 -9.78 4.92
CA SER A 148 10.31 -10.52 3.65
C SER A 148 11.57 -10.14 2.85
N LEU A 149 11.86 -8.85 2.70
CA LEU A 149 13.06 -8.36 2.02
C LEU A 149 14.35 -8.78 2.73
N ARG A 150 14.38 -8.76 4.06
CA ARG A 150 15.55 -9.25 4.81
C ARG A 150 15.77 -10.74 4.59
N PHE A 151 14.70 -11.54 4.56
CA PHE A 151 14.79 -12.97 4.24
C PHE A 151 15.23 -13.19 2.80
N LEU A 152 14.68 -12.44 1.84
CA LEU A 152 15.13 -12.46 0.45
C LEU A 152 16.63 -12.18 0.33
N ARG A 153 17.18 -11.22 1.07
CA ARG A 153 18.62 -10.95 1.05
C ARG A 153 19.43 -12.06 1.71
N ARG A 154 18.89 -12.75 2.72
CA ARG A 154 19.55 -13.91 3.35
C ARG A 154 19.67 -15.11 2.43
N THR A 155 18.80 -15.27 1.42
CA THR A 155 18.93 -16.33 0.41
C THR A 155 20.07 -16.07 -0.58
N GLY A 156 20.73 -14.90 -0.51
CA GLY A 156 21.74 -14.47 -1.47
C GLY A 156 21.16 -13.76 -2.70
N SER A 157 19.85 -13.55 -2.77
CA SER A 157 19.23 -12.81 -3.88
C SER A 157 19.69 -11.37 -3.91
N THR A 158 20.28 -10.97 -5.03
CA THR A 158 20.70 -9.59 -5.32
C THR A 158 19.72 -8.86 -6.24
N LEU A 159 18.59 -9.50 -6.61
CA LEU A 159 17.62 -8.91 -7.52
C LEU A 159 17.01 -7.62 -6.94
N PRO A 160 17.00 -6.52 -7.71
CA PRO A 160 16.26 -5.30 -7.36
C PRO A 160 14.78 -5.56 -7.15
N VAL A 161 14.19 -4.78 -6.23
CA VAL A 161 12.76 -4.83 -5.91
C VAL A 161 12.12 -3.46 -6.16
N GLU A 162 11.01 -3.44 -6.90
CA GLU A 162 10.11 -2.29 -7.00
C GLU A 162 8.95 -2.46 -6.03
N VAL A 163 8.80 -1.50 -5.11
CA VAL A 163 7.74 -1.47 -4.10
C VAL A 163 6.73 -0.41 -4.51
N PHE A 164 5.55 -0.83 -4.97
CA PHE A 164 4.47 0.08 -5.35
C PHE A 164 3.60 0.46 -4.15
N LEU A 165 3.43 1.76 -3.95
CA LEU A 165 2.52 2.43 -3.02
C LEU A 165 1.29 2.89 -3.81
N ALA A 166 0.11 2.88 -3.19
CA ALA A 166 -1.13 3.33 -3.81
C ALA A 166 -1.15 4.86 -3.98
N THR A 167 -0.81 5.59 -2.93
CA THR A 167 -0.93 7.05 -2.86
C THR A 167 0.31 7.69 -2.23
N PRO A 168 0.51 9.01 -2.38
CA PRO A 168 1.63 9.70 -1.74
C PRO A 168 1.56 9.68 -0.22
N ASP A 169 0.36 9.53 0.36
CA ASP A 169 0.15 9.48 1.81
C ASP A 169 0.75 8.22 2.46
N GLU A 170 0.96 7.16 1.69
CA GLU A 170 1.65 5.94 2.15
C GLU A 170 3.18 6.09 2.13
N TYR A 171 3.71 7.20 1.60
CA TYR A 171 5.16 7.41 1.49
C TYR A 171 5.79 7.72 2.84
N GLU A 172 6.70 6.85 3.26
CA GLU A 172 7.52 7.05 4.46
C GLU A 172 8.96 7.41 4.08
N PRO A 173 9.44 8.65 4.29
CA PRO A 173 10.76 9.08 3.82
C PRO A 173 11.91 8.20 4.34
N LEU A 174 11.91 7.87 5.63
CA LEU A 174 12.92 7.00 6.23
C LEU A 174 12.96 5.62 5.55
N LEU A 175 11.78 5.05 5.30
CA LEU A 175 11.65 3.75 4.68
C LEU A 175 12.08 3.78 3.22
N CYS A 176 11.53 4.70 2.44
CA CYS A 176 11.68 4.78 0.98
C CYS A 176 13.04 5.31 0.53
N GLU A 177 13.69 6.17 1.33
CA GLU A 177 14.91 6.88 0.92
C GLU A 177 16.17 6.32 1.57
N ALA A 178 16.05 5.62 2.71
CA ALA A 178 17.20 5.03 3.40
C ALA A 178 17.11 3.51 3.53
N ILE A 179 16.02 2.99 4.10
CA ILE A 179 15.94 1.56 4.45
C ILE A 179 15.80 0.69 3.20
N LEU A 180 14.82 0.94 2.34
CA LEU A 180 14.59 0.15 1.13
C LEU A 180 15.77 0.24 0.14
N PRO A 181 16.38 1.42 -0.10
CA PRO A 181 17.58 1.51 -0.94
C PRO A 181 18.75 0.67 -0.40
N SER A 182 18.94 0.62 0.93
CA SER A 182 19.95 -0.25 1.55
C SER A 182 19.70 -1.75 1.31
N LEU A 183 18.48 -2.12 0.95
CA LEU A 183 18.04 -3.46 0.61
C LEU A 183 17.90 -3.66 -0.91
N ASN A 184 18.46 -2.79 -1.75
CA ASN A 184 18.30 -2.80 -3.21
C ASN A 184 16.81 -2.82 -3.62
N ALA A 185 16.01 -2.00 -2.95
CA ALA A 185 14.58 -1.79 -3.21
C ALA A 185 14.29 -0.29 -3.36
N LYS A 186 13.22 0.07 -4.07
CA LYS A 186 12.77 1.47 -4.20
C LYS A 186 11.25 1.57 -4.15
N CYS A 187 10.74 2.65 -3.56
CA CYS A 187 9.32 2.99 -3.55
C CYS A 187 8.89 3.65 -4.84
N LEU A 188 7.67 3.32 -5.30
CA LEU A 188 7.01 3.87 -6.47
C LEU A 188 5.57 4.23 -6.13
N ILE A 189 5.13 5.45 -6.42
CA ILE A 189 3.76 5.88 -6.13
C ILE A 189 2.96 5.75 -7.42
N ILE A 190 1.91 4.94 -7.41
CA ILE A 190 1.17 4.62 -8.63
C ILE A 190 0.17 5.69 -9.04
N SER A 191 -0.39 6.43 -8.07
CA SER A 191 -1.31 7.55 -8.32
C SER A 191 -0.64 8.65 -9.14
N ASP A 192 0.68 8.84 -9.00
CA ASP A 192 1.46 9.79 -9.80
C ASP A 192 1.38 9.51 -11.30
N ILE A 193 1.06 8.26 -11.69
CA ILE A 193 0.89 7.82 -13.07
C ILE A 193 -0.59 7.83 -13.46
N ILE A 194 -1.46 7.32 -12.59
CA ILE A 194 -2.86 7.04 -12.92
C ILE A 194 -3.72 8.30 -12.94
N ASP A 195 -3.47 9.22 -12.01
CA ASP A 195 -4.27 10.43 -11.81
C ASP A 195 -3.90 11.53 -12.83
N GLN A 196 -3.00 11.26 -13.78
CA GLN A 196 -2.66 12.17 -14.88
C GLN A 196 -3.80 12.36 -15.88
N HIS A 197 -4.84 11.52 -15.83
CA HIS A 197 -6.01 11.60 -16.69
C HIS A 197 -7.29 11.62 -15.85
N ASP A 198 -8.22 12.53 -16.19
CA ASP A 198 -9.56 12.63 -15.57
C ASP A 198 -10.45 11.45 -15.98
N LEU A 199 -10.13 10.28 -15.46
CA LEU A 199 -10.93 9.07 -15.62
C LEU A 199 -11.66 8.76 -14.32
N PRO A 200 -12.89 8.23 -14.38
CA PRO A 200 -13.66 7.83 -13.20
C PRO A 200 -13.11 6.51 -12.61
N PHE A 201 -11.80 6.41 -12.45
CA PHE A 201 -11.10 5.23 -11.96
C PHE A 201 -10.30 5.59 -10.72
N SER A 202 -10.66 4.99 -9.59
CA SER A 202 -9.85 5.02 -8.38
C SER A 202 -9.31 3.62 -8.12
N LEU A 203 -8.00 3.51 -7.90
CA LEU A 203 -7.42 2.26 -7.43
C LEU A 203 -7.88 1.99 -6.00
N SER A 204 -8.50 0.82 -5.79
CA SER A 204 -8.78 0.26 -4.48
C SER A 204 -7.80 -0.89 -4.18
N GLY A 205 -7.43 -1.06 -2.90
CA GLY A 205 -6.26 -1.79 -2.42
C GLY A 205 -5.78 -3.00 -3.26
N TYR A 206 -6.61 -4.01 -3.48
CA TYR A 206 -6.16 -5.24 -4.18
C TYR A 206 -5.86 -5.05 -5.66
N GLN A 207 -6.42 -4.04 -6.32
CA GLN A 207 -6.15 -3.76 -7.73
C GLN A 207 -4.70 -3.31 -7.96
N LEU A 208 -4.06 -2.77 -6.91
CA LEU A 208 -2.68 -2.29 -6.95
C LEU A 208 -1.69 -3.35 -7.46
N LYS A 209 -1.89 -4.64 -7.14
CA LYS A 209 -0.97 -5.72 -7.51
C LYS A 209 -0.81 -5.89 -9.02
N ALA A 210 -1.92 -5.91 -9.74
CA ALA A 210 -1.91 -6.05 -11.20
C ALA A 210 -1.28 -4.81 -11.86
N PHE A 211 -1.60 -3.64 -11.33
CA PHE A 211 -1.06 -2.38 -11.81
C PHE A 211 0.44 -2.23 -11.52
N ALA A 212 0.91 -2.71 -10.37
CA ALA A 212 2.34 -2.77 -10.04
C ALA A 212 3.12 -3.59 -11.08
N ILE A 213 2.56 -4.69 -11.57
CA ILE A 213 3.18 -5.48 -12.65
C ILE A 213 3.18 -4.68 -13.96
N LEU A 214 2.03 -4.12 -14.35
CA LEU A 214 1.89 -3.36 -15.61
C LEU A 214 2.80 -2.13 -15.69
N PHE A 215 2.99 -1.43 -14.57
CA PHE A 215 3.82 -0.23 -14.46
C PHE A 215 5.25 -0.50 -13.99
N SER A 216 5.62 -1.76 -13.76
CA SER A 216 7.00 -2.11 -13.43
C SER A 216 7.93 -1.80 -14.58
N SER A 217 9.16 -1.39 -14.26
CA SER A 217 10.14 -1.04 -15.30
C SER A 217 10.83 -2.25 -15.95
N PHE A 218 10.29 -3.47 -15.75
CA PHE A 218 10.98 -4.73 -15.98
C PHE A 218 10.36 -5.60 -17.07
N GLU A 219 11.21 -6.30 -17.84
CA GLU A 219 10.72 -7.23 -18.88
C GLU A 219 10.19 -8.54 -18.27
N SER A 220 10.89 -9.08 -17.28
CA SER A 220 10.46 -10.29 -16.55
C SER A 220 10.23 -9.96 -15.08
N VAL A 221 9.04 -10.25 -14.59
CA VAL A 221 8.60 -9.89 -13.25
C VAL A 221 8.31 -11.14 -12.43
N LEU A 222 8.92 -11.23 -11.25
CA LEU A 222 8.41 -12.05 -10.15
C LEU A 222 7.65 -11.13 -9.21
N PHE A 223 6.32 -11.25 -9.20
CA PHE A 223 5.52 -10.55 -8.21
C PHE A 223 5.55 -11.32 -6.90
N LEU A 224 5.88 -10.64 -5.79
CA LEU A 224 5.82 -11.17 -4.44
C LEU A 224 4.92 -10.26 -3.60
N ASP A 225 3.97 -10.83 -2.88
CA ASP A 225 3.24 -10.05 -1.87
C ASP A 225 4.16 -9.64 -0.73
N ALA A 226 3.81 -8.54 -0.06
CA ALA A 226 4.57 -8.01 1.08
C ALA A 226 4.76 -9.04 2.21
N ASP A 227 3.85 -10.01 2.34
CA ASP A 227 3.84 -11.08 3.33
C ASP A 227 4.24 -12.46 2.77
N ASN A 228 4.82 -12.52 1.56
CA ASN A 228 5.45 -13.73 1.06
C ASN A 228 6.90 -13.81 1.53
N PHE A 229 7.18 -14.72 2.47
CA PHE A 229 8.51 -14.92 3.04
C PHE A 229 9.30 -15.96 2.23
N PRO A 230 10.45 -15.58 1.63
CA PRO A 230 11.36 -16.55 1.02
C PRO A 230 11.95 -17.46 2.10
N ILE A 231 11.98 -18.77 1.82
CA ILE A 231 12.56 -19.81 2.67
C ILE A 231 13.83 -20.39 2.07
#